data_AF-K1GVS8-F1
#
_entry.id   AF-K1GVS8-F1
#
_cell.length_a   1.000
_cell.length_b   1.000
_cell.length_c   1.000
_cell.angle_alpha   90.00
_cell.angle_beta   90.00
_cell.angle_gamma   90.00
#
_symmetry.space_group_name_H-M   'P 1'
#
loop_
_entity.id
_entity.type
_entity.pdbx_description
1 polymer ?
#
loop_
_entity_poly.entity_id
_entity_poly.type
_entity_poly.pdbx_seq_one_letter_code
_entity_poly.pdbx_strand_id
1 'polypeptide(L)' 'MIEYLLELRVKDENKIRIINNRIFREKHMTDEEMEEKQIQFCKSMRENYKEAGKTLEILEYSMTEVS' A
#
# COMPACT_ATOMS: atom_id res chain seq x y z
N MET A 1 18.86 -8.00 4.97
CA MET A 1 17.49 -7.53 5.26
C MET A 1 16.90 -7.16 3.93
N ILE A 2 15.79 -7.78 3.56
CA ILE A 2 15.12 -7.58 2.28
C ILE A 2 14.09 -6.48 2.47
N GLU A 3 14.12 -5.49 1.60
CA GLU A 3 13.18 -4.37 1.60
C GLU A 3 12.08 -4.62 0.58
N TYR A 4 10.85 -4.31 0.95
CA TYR A 4 9.71 -4.31 0.05
C TYR A 4 9.06 -2.94 0.07
N LEU A 5 8.82 -2.39 -1.11
CA LEU A 5 8.08 -1.16 -1.30
C LEU A 5 6.65 -1.50 -1.72
N LEU A 6 5.67 -1.11 -0.90
CA LEU A 6 4.29 -1.01 -1.34
C LEU A 6 4.03 0.40 -1.84
N GLU A 7 3.51 0.50 -3.06
CA GLU A 7 3.08 1.76 -3.65
C GLU A 7 1.56 1.71 -3.85
N LEU A 8 0.86 2.71 -3.32
CA LEU A 8 -0.57 2.87 -3.47
C LEU A 8 -0.83 4.18 -4.22
N ARG A 9 -1.27 4.07 -5.47
CA ARG A 9 -1.69 5.21 -6.27
C ARG A 9 -3.16 5.50 -5.97
N VAL A 10 -3.41 6.71 -5.49
CA VAL A 10 -4.73 7.14 -5.04
C VAL A 10 -5.15 8.43 -5.70
N LYS A 11 -6.45 8.64 -5.79
CA LYS A 11 -7.06 9.92 -6.10
C LYS A 11 -7.75 10.43 -4.83
N ASP A 12 -7.23 11.55 -4.34
CA ASP A 12 -7.75 12.33 -3.22
C ASP A 12 -8.35 13.61 -3.81
N GLU A 13 -9.68 13.67 -3.86
CA GLU A 13 -10.45 14.70 -4.56
C GLU A 13 -10.06 14.81 -6.05
N ASN A 14 -9.27 15.83 -6.42
CA ASN A 14 -8.79 16.10 -7.77
C ASN A 14 -7.27 15.91 -7.92
N LYS A 15 -6.60 15.32 -6.90
CA LYS A 15 -5.16 15.13 -6.91
C LYS A 15 -4.82 13.64 -6.89
N ILE A 16 -4.00 13.23 -7.85
CA ILE A 16 -3.38 11.91 -7.82
C ILE A 16 -2.16 11.99 -6.91
N ARG A 17 -2.05 11.02 -5.99
CA ARG A 17 -0.92 10.89 -5.06
C ARG A 17 -0.45 9.45 -5.03
N ILE A 18 0.80 9.25 -4.65
CA ILE A 18 1.37 7.94 -4.38
C ILE A 18 1.68 7.89 -2.88
N ILE A 19 1.16 6.88 -2.21
CA ILE A 19 1.41 6.60 -0.79
C ILE A 19 2.31 5.38 -0.72
N ASN A 20 3.47 5.54 -0.11
CA ASN A 20 4.47 4.49 0.00
C ASN A 20 4.51 3.90 1.40
N ASN A 21 4.71 2.59 1.47
CA ASN A 21 5.00 1.89 2.72
C ASN A 21 6.19 0.94 2.50
N ARG A 22 7.17 0.98 3.41
CA ARG A 22 8.37 0.15 3.34
C ARG A 22 8.29 -0.94 4.41
N ILE A 23 8.43 -2.19 3.97
CA ILE A 23 8.43 -3.37 4.84
C ILE A 23 9.81 -4.01 4.78
N PHE A 24 10.40 -4.26 5.94
CA PHE A 24 11.69 -4.92 6.06
C PHE A 24 11.52 -6.33 6.60
N ARG A 25 12.13 -7.31 5.95
CA ARG A 25 12.08 -8.72 6.33
C ARG A 25 13.47 -9.35 6.37
N GLU A 26 13.62 -10.40 7.17
CA GLU A 26 14.85 -11.21 7.20
C GLU A 26 14.88 -12.27 6.09
N LYS A 27 13.71 -12.71 5.61
CA LYS A 27 13.52 -13.74 4.57
C LYS A 27 12.58 -13.21 3.49
N HIS A 28 12.66 -13.79 2.29
CA HIS A 28 11.74 -13.46 1.21
C HIS A 28 10.30 -13.79 1.62
N MET A 29 9.38 -12.91 1.28
CA MET A 29 7.95 -13.20 1.43
C MET A 29 7.48 -14.08 0.28
N THR A 30 6.50 -14.92 0.55
CA THR A 30 5.76 -15.63 -0.50
C THR A 30 4.80 -14.69 -1.22
N ASP A 31 4.34 -15.09 -2.41
CA ASP A 31 3.33 -14.33 -3.16
C ASP A 31 2.05 -14.11 -2.34
N GLU A 32 1.63 -15.12 -1.56
CA GLU A 32 0.47 -15.02 -0.66
C GLU A 32 0.69 -13.99 0.46
N GLU A 33 1.87 -13.97 1.08
CA GLU A 33 2.22 -12.97 2.10
C GLU A 33 2.27 -11.56 1.51
N MET A 34 2.79 -11.42 0.30
CA MET A 34 2.81 -10.14 -0.42
C MET A 34 1.40 -9.66 -0.76
N GLU A 35 0.53 -10.54 -1.25
CA GLU A 35 -0.87 -10.21 -1.56
C GLU A 35 -1.64 -9.81 -0.29
N GLU A 36 -1.49 -10.57 0.80
CA GLU A 36 -2.12 -10.24 2.08
C GLU A 36 -1.72 -8.84 2.57
N LYS A 37 -0.43 -8.49 2.44
CA LYS A 37 0.09 -7.18 2.84
C LYS A 37 -0.47 -6.05 1.98
N GLN A 38 -0.59 -6.26 0.67
CA GLN A 38 -1.22 -5.29 -0.22
C GLN A 38 -2.68 -5.04 0.17
N ILE A 39 -3.45 -6.11 0.41
CA ILE A 39 -4.86 -6.03 0.83
C ILE A 39 -4.97 -5.30 2.17
N GLN A 40 -4.15 -5.65 3.16
CA GLN A 40 -4.14 -4.98 4.47
C GLN A 40 -3.84 -3.49 4.35
N PHE A 41 -2.87 -3.13 3.52
CA PHE A 41 -2.51 -1.73 3.31
C PHE A 41 -3.64 -0.93 2.65
N CYS A 42 -4.26 -1.48 1.60
CA CYS A 42 -5.41 -0.88 0.93
C CYS A 42 -6.60 -0.68 1.89
N LYS A 43 -6.91 -1.67 2.73
CA LYS A 43 -7.98 -1.59 3.74
C LYS A 43 -7.68 -0.49 4.77
N SER A 44 -6.49 -0.51 5.36
CA SER A 44 -6.07 0.49 6.35
C SER A 44 -6.12 1.90 5.78
N MET A 45 -5.67 2.13 4.54
CA MET A 45 -5.73 3.45 3.93
C MET A 45 -7.18 3.92 3.71
N ARG A 46 -8.08 3.04 3.27
CA ARG A 46 -9.51 3.38 3.14
C ARG A 46 -10.14 3.74 4.48
N GLU A 47 -9.85 2.97 5.52
CA GLU A 47 -10.36 3.22 6.88
C GLU A 47 -9.84 4.55 7.43
N ASN A 48 -8.53 4.79 7.36
CA ASN A 48 -7.92 6.05 7.82
C ASN A 48 -8.52 7.29 7.14
N TYR A 49 -8.71 7.24 5.81
CA TYR A 49 -9.32 8.34 5.08
C TYR A 49 -10.81 8.52 5.45
N LYS A 50 -11.54 7.42 5.60
CA LYS A 50 -12.95 7.45 6.03
C LYS A 50 -13.10 8.05 7.43
N GLU A 51 -12.23 7.69 8.37
CA GLU A 51 -12.20 8.25 9.73
C GLU A 51 -11.89 9.76 9.72
N ALA A 52 -11.05 10.21 8.78
CA ALA A 52 -10.77 11.62 8.56
C ALA A 52 -11.89 12.37 7.80
N GLY A 53 -13.02 11.72 7.48
CA GLY A 53 -14.12 12.30 6.71
C GLY A 53 -13.78 12.57 5.24
N LYS A 54 -12.76 11.90 4.70
CA LYS A 54 -12.29 12.05 3.32
C LYS A 54 -12.65 10.84 2.47
N THR A 55 -12.80 11.06 1.17
CA THR A 55 -12.95 9.97 0.20
C THR A 55 -11.61 9.63 -0.42
N LEU A 56 -11.28 8.34 -0.45
CA LEU A 56 -10.08 7.81 -1.09
C LEU A 56 -10.48 6.84 -2.20
N GLU A 57 -10.12 7.16 -3.44
CA GLU A 57 -10.22 6.23 -4.55
C GLU A 57 -8.84 5.61 -4.80
N ILE A 58 -8.75 4.28 -4.67
CA ILE A 58 -7.52 3.54 -4.99
C ILE A 58 -7.55 3.23 -6.49
N LEU A 59 -6.54 3.72 -7.22
CA LEU A 59 -6.40 3.51 -8.67
C LEU A 59 -5.55 2.29 -8.98
N GLU A 60 -4.45 2.12 -8.24
CA GLU A 60 -3.47 1.07 -8.46
C GLU A 60 -2.74 0.79 -7.15
N TYR A 61 -2.34 -0.45 -6.94
CA TYR A 61 -1.45 -0.85 -5.86
C TYR A 61 -0.47 -1.89 -6.37
N SER A 62 0.76 -1.81 -5.87
CA SER A 62 1.81 -2.77 -6.18
C SER A 62 2.67 -3.00 -4.95
N MET A 63 3.38 -4.12 -4.96
CA MET A 63 4.44 -4.40 -4.01
C MET A 63 5.64 -4.94 -4.77
N THR A 64 6.81 -4.40 -4.48
CA THR A 64 8.05 -4.76 -5.18
C THR A 64 9.16 -4.94 -4.18
N GLU A 65 9.92 -6.02 -4.32
CA GLU A 65 11.17 -6.20 -3.60
C GLU A 65 12.20 -5.19 -4.12
N VAL A 66 12.77 -4.39 -3.22
CA VAL A 66 13.77 -3.36 -3.54
C VAL A 66 15.15 -3.99 -3.40
N SER A 67 15.84 -4.12 -4.53
CA SER A 67 17.22 -4.62 -4.63
C SER A 67 18.27 -3.52 -4.44
#